data_AF-X1GTM1-F1
#
_entry.id   AF-X1GTM1-F1
#
_cell.length_a   1.000
_cell.length_b   1.000
_cell.length_c   1.000
_cell.angle_alpha   90.00
_cell.angle_beta   90.00
_cell.angle_gamma   90.00
#
_symmetry.space_group_name_H-M   'P 1'
#
loop_
_entity.id
_entity.type
_entity.pdbx_description
1 polymer ?
#
loop_
_entity_poly.entity_id
_entity_poly.type
_entity_poly.pdbx_seq_one_letter_code
_entity_poly.pdbx_strand_id
1 'polypeptide(L)'
;FDGLTTNSIDDKIMVDSMSELLEGSTIDFNIHGVYILSNTNSMDFGPWEFNTDRNSICFDKGTCNFFIAPIIKLTNDELEFKQIAQLENEKSFDVTWKWVR
;
A
#
# COMPACT_ATOMS: atom_id res chain seq x y z
N PHE A 1 -14.29 -0.57 9.05
CA PHE A 1 -13.64 0.75 9.11
C PHE A 1 -14.66 1.72 9.68
N ASP A 2 -14.43 2.27 10.88
CA ASP A 2 -15.34 3.26 11.48
C ASP A 2 -14.67 4.64 11.48
N GLY A 3 -15.33 5.61 10.85
CA GLY A 3 -15.07 7.04 11.05
C GLY A 3 -14.14 7.71 10.04
N LEU A 4 -14.62 7.98 8.83
CA LEU A 4 -14.08 9.04 7.98
C LEU A 4 -15.20 10.01 7.60
N THR A 5 -15.18 11.21 8.17
CA THR A 5 -16.06 12.32 7.79
C THR A 5 -15.45 13.07 6.61
N THR A 6 -16.11 13.07 5.45
CA THR A 6 -15.69 13.79 4.25
C THR A 6 -16.40 15.14 4.14
N ASN A 7 -15.66 16.22 3.85
CA ASN A 7 -16.18 17.60 3.78
C ASN A 7 -16.62 18.02 2.36
N SER A 8 -16.63 17.12 1.38
CA SER A 8 -17.14 17.38 0.02
C SER A 8 -17.66 16.11 -0.66
N ILE A 9 -18.50 16.27 -1.69
CA ILE A 9 -19.04 15.17 -2.50
C ILE A 9 -17.90 14.48 -3.30
N ASP A 10 -16.91 15.26 -3.72
CA ASP A 10 -15.75 14.75 -4.48
C ASP A 10 -14.89 13.80 -3.63
N ASP A 11 -14.67 14.15 -2.35
CA ASP A 11 -13.96 13.28 -1.40
C ASP A 11 -14.69 11.95 -1.17
N LYS A 12 -16.04 11.95 -1.21
CA LYS A 12 -16.84 10.74 -1.03
C LYS A 12 -16.75 9.80 -2.24
N ILE A 13 -16.85 10.34 -3.45
CA ILE A 13 -16.73 9.55 -4.70
C ILE A 13 -15.34 8.90 -4.79
N MET A 14 -14.30 9.64 -4.38
CA MET A 14 -12.94 9.14 -4.30
C MET A 14 -12.80 8.00 -3.28
N VAL A 15 -13.37 8.16 -2.08
CA VAL A 15 -13.35 7.12 -1.02
C VAL A 15 -14.09 5.86 -1.45
N ASP A 16 -15.27 5.98 -2.07
CA ASP A 16 -16.07 4.82 -2.50
C ASP A 16 -15.34 4.03 -3.61
N SER A 17 -14.78 4.73 -4.60
CA SER A 17 -13.99 4.11 -5.68
C SER A 17 -12.72 3.42 -5.16
N MET A 18 -12.08 4.01 -4.15
CA MET A 18 -10.88 3.43 -3.52
C MET A 18 -11.20 2.24 -2.61
N SER A 19 -12.34 2.28 -1.91
CA SER A 19 -12.82 1.14 -1.15
C SER A 19 -13.04 -0.04 -2.08
N GLU A 20 -13.67 0.14 -3.24
CA GLU A 20 -13.86 -0.94 -4.21
C GLU A 20 -12.54 -1.47 -4.81
N LEU A 21 -11.54 -0.60 -5.02
CA LEU A 21 -10.21 -1.01 -5.50
C LEU A 21 -9.40 -1.78 -4.45
N LEU A 22 -9.51 -1.40 -3.17
CA LEU A 22 -8.74 -1.97 -2.06
C LEU A 22 -9.47 -3.14 -1.38
N GLU A 23 -10.79 -3.23 -1.51
CA GLU A 23 -11.59 -4.32 -0.97
C GLU A 23 -11.23 -5.62 -1.69
N GLY A 24 -10.66 -6.56 -0.91
CA GLY A 24 -10.12 -7.82 -1.44
C GLY A 24 -8.69 -7.74 -1.95
N SER A 25 -8.04 -6.57 -1.90
CA SER A 25 -6.62 -6.47 -2.21
C SER A 25 -5.76 -7.09 -1.11
N THR A 26 -4.79 -7.93 -1.49
CA THR A 26 -3.80 -8.52 -0.59
C THR A 26 -2.40 -8.21 -1.06
N ILE A 27 -1.48 -8.05 -0.10
CA ILE A 27 -0.05 -7.97 -0.39
C ILE A 27 0.67 -9.07 0.38
N ASP A 28 1.39 -9.92 -0.36
CA ASP A 28 2.19 -11.01 0.18
C ASP A 28 3.67 -10.75 -0.09
N PHE A 29 4.50 -10.98 0.92
CA PHE A 29 5.95 -10.82 0.84
C PHE A 29 6.62 -12.19 0.85
N ASN A 30 7.35 -12.53 -0.21
CA ASN A 30 8.12 -13.77 -0.21
C ASN A 30 9.55 -13.58 0.31
N ILE A 31 10.16 -14.68 0.78
CA ILE A 31 11.51 -14.70 1.36
C ILE A 31 12.63 -14.40 0.35
N HIS A 32 12.32 -14.43 -0.95
CA HIS A 32 13.27 -14.15 -2.02
C HIS A 32 13.29 -12.66 -2.42
N GLY A 33 12.57 -11.81 -1.68
CA GLY A 33 12.53 -10.37 -1.94
C GLY A 33 11.61 -10.00 -3.09
N VAL A 34 10.52 -10.74 -3.32
CA VAL A 34 9.45 -10.37 -4.28
C VAL A 34 8.12 -10.26 -3.55
N TYR A 35 7.39 -9.16 -3.81
CA TYR A 35 6.04 -8.96 -3.31
C TYR A 35 5.03 -9.37 -4.38
N ILE A 36 3.84 -9.78 -3.95
CA ILE A 36 2.70 -10.05 -4.82
C ILE A 36 1.54 -9.21 -4.31
N LEU A 37 1.13 -8.23 -5.10
CA LEU A 37 -0.08 -7.44 -4.87
C LEU A 37 -1.20 -8.06 -5.71
N SER A 38 -2.21 -8.63 -5.07
CA SER A 38 -3.38 -9.17 -5.73
C SER A 38 -4.58 -8.28 -5.44
N ASN A 39 -5.41 -8.03 -6.45
CA ASN A 39 -6.75 -7.44 -6.27
C ASN A 39 -7.76 -8.27 -7.07
N THR A 40 -9.05 -7.93 -6.98
CA THR A 40 -10.15 -8.73 -7.56
C THR A 40 -9.97 -9.03 -9.06
N ASN A 41 -9.27 -8.18 -9.82
CA ASN A 41 -9.18 -8.29 -11.29
C ASN A 41 -7.75 -8.29 -11.85
N SER A 42 -6.72 -8.14 -11.01
CA SER A 42 -5.33 -8.01 -11.46
C SER A 42 -4.35 -8.49 -10.39
N MET A 43 -3.14 -8.82 -10.84
CA MET A 43 -2.02 -9.18 -10.00
C MET A 43 -0.80 -8.39 -10.48
N ASP A 44 -0.06 -7.84 -9.53
CA ASP A 44 1.20 -7.14 -9.75
C ASP A 44 2.28 -7.74 -8.83
N PHE A 45 3.54 -7.69 -9.26
CA PHE A 45 4.66 -8.23 -8.49
C PHE A 45 5.96 -7.51 -8.83
N GLY A 46 6.81 -7.37 -7.83
CA GLY A 46 8.07 -6.65 -7.98
C GLY A 46 9.02 -6.92 -6.82
N PRO A 47 10.29 -6.49 -6.93
CA PRO A 47 11.25 -6.70 -5.86
C PRO A 47 10.92 -5.82 -4.64
N TRP A 48 11.17 -6.34 -3.45
CA TRP A 48 11.13 -5.58 -2.20
C TRP A 48 12.33 -5.90 -1.32
N GLU A 49 12.75 -4.92 -0.54
CA GLU A 49 13.75 -5.10 0.52
C GLU A 49 13.51 -4.13 1.67
N PHE A 50 13.90 -4.51 2.90
CA PHE A 50 14.00 -3.52 3.97
C PHE A 50 15.14 -2.55 3.67
N ASN A 51 14.92 -1.28 3.97
CA ASN A 51 16.00 -0.31 4.03
C ASN A 51 16.97 -0.66 5.18
N THR A 52 18.19 -0.13 5.14
CA THR A 52 19.28 -0.51 6.05
C THR A 52 18.92 -0.29 7.53
N ASP A 53 18.14 0.76 7.80
CA ASP A 53 17.68 1.12 9.15
C ASP A 53 16.43 0.34 9.60
N ARG A 54 15.84 -0.46 8.72
CA ARG A 54 14.58 -1.22 8.90
C ARG A 54 13.39 -0.36 9.35
N ASN A 55 13.41 0.94 9.08
CA ASN A 55 12.27 1.83 9.32
C ASN A 55 11.46 2.07 8.05
N SER A 56 11.87 1.48 6.93
CA SER A 56 11.19 1.59 5.65
C SER A 56 11.39 0.35 4.80
N ILE A 57 10.49 0.16 3.84
CA ILE A 57 10.54 -0.88 2.80
C ILE A 57 10.78 -0.17 1.46
N CYS A 58 11.74 -0.66 0.70
CA CYS A 58 12.01 -0.26 -0.67
C CYS A 58 11.29 -1.21 -1.62
N PHE A 59 10.50 -0.68 -2.55
CA PHE A 59 9.82 -1.44 -3.59
C PHE A 59 10.38 -1.06 -4.96
N ASP A 60 10.53 -2.03 -5.86
CA ASP A 60 10.91 -1.82 -7.26
C ASP A 60 12.23 -1.06 -7.47
N LYS A 61 13.18 -1.25 -6.55
CA LYS A 61 14.48 -0.58 -6.58
C LYS A 61 15.24 -0.88 -7.87
N GLY A 62 15.72 0.18 -8.51
CA GLY A 62 16.40 0.09 -9.81
C GLY A 62 15.47 0.16 -11.02
N THR A 63 14.15 0.32 -10.82
CA THR A 63 13.17 0.51 -11.89
C THR A 63 12.61 1.95 -11.90
N CYS A 64 11.79 2.27 -12.90
CA CYS A 64 11.05 3.54 -12.96
C CYS A 64 9.93 3.66 -11.90
N ASN A 65 9.54 2.55 -11.28
CA ASN A 65 8.44 2.50 -10.30
C ASN A 65 8.97 2.50 -8.86
N PHE A 66 10.26 2.72 -8.66
CA PHE A 66 10.89 2.71 -7.34
C PHE A 66 10.19 3.66 -6.35
N PHE A 67 9.78 3.12 -5.20
CA PHE A 67 9.28 3.94 -4.08
C PHE A 67 9.74 3.39 -2.73
N ILE A 68 9.70 4.26 -1.71
CA ILE A 68 10.04 3.94 -0.33
C ILE A 68 8.80 4.11 0.53
N ALA A 69 8.43 3.06 1.25
CA ALA A 69 7.30 3.02 2.17
C ALA A 69 7.78 3.08 3.63
N PRO A 70 7.46 4.12 4.39
CA PRO A 70 7.75 4.18 5.83
C PRO A 70 6.99 3.10 6.59
N ILE A 71 7.69 2.40 7.49
CA ILE A 71 7.07 1.43 8.40
C ILE A 71 6.47 2.18 9.59
N ILE A 72 5.20 1.93 9.86
CA ILE A 72 4.48 2.40 11.05
C ILE A 72 4.68 1.41 12.19
N LYS A 73 4.60 0.11 11.90
CA LYS A 73 4.67 -0.95 12.90
C LYS A 73 5.32 -2.20 12.31
N LEU A 74 6.22 -2.80 13.07
CA LEU A 74 6.84 -4.09 12.72
C LEU A 74 6.99 -4.93 13.98
N THR A 75 6.26 -6.04 14.04
CA THR A 75 6.35 -7.07 15.09
C THR A 75 6.50 -8.44 14.43
N ASN A 76 6.53 -9.51 15.23
CA ASN A 76 6.56 -10.87 14.69
C ASN A 76 5.25 -11.27 13.97
N ASP A 77 4.15 -10.59 14.29
CA ASP A 77 2.80 -10.97 13.86
C ASP A 77 2.14 -9.89 12.99
N GLU A 78 2.75 -8.71 12.89
CA GLU A 78 2.12 -7.55 12.26
C GLU A 78 3.14 -6.67 11.55
N LEU A 79 2.78 -6.24 10.33
CA LEU A 79 3.48 -5.23 9.56
C LEU A 79 2.47 -4.15 9.16
N GLU A 80 2.76 -2.90 9.48
CA GLU A 80 2.04 -1.74 8.99
C GLU A 80 2.99 -0.76 8.33
N PHE A 81 2.63 -0.28 7.14
CA PHE A 81 3.43 0.72 6.42
C PHE A 81 2.55 1.68 5.61
N LYS A 82 3.10 2.86 5.31
CA LYS A 82 2.44 3.86 4.47
C LYS A 82 2.90 3.77 3.02
N GLN A 83 1.94 3.93 2.12
CA GLN A 83 2.18 4.19 0.70
C GLN A 83 1.46 5.49 0.33
N ILE A 84 2.07 6.31 -0.52
CA ILE A 84 1.36 7.41 -1.17
C ILE A 84 0.81 6.87 -2.48
N ALA A 85 -0.52 6.77 -2.57
CA ALA A 85 -1.20 6.40 -3.80
C ALA A 85 -1.62 7.67 -4.56
N GLN A 86 -1.68 7.57 -5.89
CA GLN A 86 -2.15 8.63 -6.76
C GLN A 86 -3.06 8.02 -7.82
N LEU A 87 -4.30 8.50 -7.88
CA LEU A 87 -5.19 8.25 -9.01
C LEU A 87 -4.89 9.25 -10.13
N GLU A 88 -5.11 8.85 -11.38
CA GLU A 88 -4.82 9.67 -12.55
C GLU A 88 -5.60 10.99 -12.48
N ASN A 89 -4.89 12.12 -12.59
CA ASN A 89 -5.45 13.48 -12.47
C ASN A 89 -6.04 13.86 -11.10
N GLU A 90 -5.79 13.07 -10.05
CA GLU A 90 -6.24 13.38 -8.69
C GLU A 90 -5.08 13.70 -7.74
N LYS A 91 -5.44 14.24 -6.57
CA LYS A 91 -4.46 14.48 -5.49
C LYS A 91 -3.98 13.15 -4.94
N SER A 92 -2.70 13.11 -4.57
CA SER A 92 -2.13 11.98 -3.84
C SER A 92 -2.75 11.86 -2.44
N PHE A 93 -2.82 10.63 -1.93
CA PHE A 93 -3.36 10.32 -0.62
C PHE A 93 -2.58 9.19 0.06
N ASP A 94 -2.62 9.19 1.39
CA ASP A 94 -1.96 8.19 2.21
C ASP A 94 -2.81 6.91 2.28
N VAL A 95 -2.22 5.78 1.89
CA VAL A 95 -2.75 4.44 2.12
C VAL A 95 -1.91 3.78 3.20
N THR A 96 -2.57 3.17 4.19
CA THR A 96 -1.90 2.34 5.19
C THR A 96 -2.18 0.88 4.90
N TRP A 97 -1.14 0.13 4.58
CA TRP A 97 -1.21 -1.32 4.44
C TRP A 97 -0.99 -1.96 5.80
N LYS A 98 -1.84 -2.92 6.13
CA LYS A 98 -1.76 -3.69 7.36
C LYS A 98 -1.79 -5.17 7.01
N TRP A 99 -0.72 -5.86 7.37
CA TRP A 99 -0.60 -7.30 7.27
C TRP A 99 -0.56 -7.87 8.69
N VAL A 100 -1.40 -8.87 8.96
CA VAL A 100 -1.51 -9.55 10.24
C VAL A 100 -1.48 -11.06 10.00
N ARG A 101 -0.69 -11.78 10.79
CA ARG A 101 -0.60 -13.24 10.75
C ARG A 101 -1.59 -13.92 11.68
#